data_AF-A0A225WN31-F1
#
_entry.id   AF-A0A225WN31-F1
#
_cell.length_a   1.000
_cell.length_b   1.000
_cell.length_c   1.000
_cell.angle_alpha   90.00
_cell.angle_beta   90.00
_cell.angle_gamma   90.00
#
_symmetry.space_group_name_H-M   'P 1'
#
loop_
_entity.id
_entity.type
_entity.pdbx_description
1 polymer ?
#
loop_
_entity_poly.entity_id
_entity_poly.type
_entity_poly.pdbx_seq_one_letter_code
_entity_poly.pdbx_strand_id
1 'polypeptide(L)'
;MNLQDLAPSTSSRAINAFSRFIVAEGVNMQFITATLLGDMTGAKLVKLMDRFAIHLTRTEGRGGKALARNSVMSYYRHVKNWLLDTYPKNRASIE
;
A
#
# COMPACT_ATOMS: atom_id res chain seq x y z
N MET A 1 -23.52 -0.62 -18.23
CA MET A 1 -23.46 -0.69 -16.75
C MET A 1 -22.28 0.16 -16.30
N ASN A 2 -22.55 1.24 -15.56
CA ASN A 2 -21.56 2.24 -15.17
C ASN A 2 -20.71 1.70 -14.00
N LEU A 3 -19.39 1.65 -14.18
CA LEU A 3 -18.43 1.13 -13.19
C LEU A 3 -18.23 2.07 -11.98
N GLN A 4 -18.99 3.18 -11.91
CA GLN A 4 -18.81 4.25 -10.93
C GLN A 4 -19.74 4.16 -9.72
N ASP A 5 -20.68 3.21 -9.67
CA ASP A 5 -21.64 3.08 -8.55
C ASP A 5 -21.17 2.12 -7.44
N LEU A 6 -20.03 1.45 -7.62
CA LEU A 6 -19.53 0.52 -6.62
C LEU A 6 -18.58 1.23 -5.66
N ALA A 7 -19.02 1.36 -4.40
CA ALA A 7 -18.28 1.76 -3.18
C ALA A 7 -16.81 2.11 -3.40
N PRO A 8 -16.30 3.27 -2.94
CA PRO A 8 -15.01 3.86 -3.34
C PRO A 8 -14.03 2.75 -3.63
N SER A 9 -13.72 2.62 -4.93
CA SER A 9 -13.03 1.48 -5.53
C SER A 9 -12.00 0.95 -4.55
N THR A 10 -11.95 -0.37 -4.32
CA THR A 10 -11.11 -0.97 -3.26
C THR A 10 -9.67 -0.43 -3.26
N SER A 11 -9.17 0.00 -4.42
CA SER A 11 -7.97 0.81 -4.60
C SER A 11 -7.94 2.13 -3.80
N SER A 12 -8.95 2.99 -3.87
CA SER A 12 -9.05 4.23 -3.10
C SER A 12 -9.01 3.99 -1.58
N ARG A 13 -9.70 2.95 -1.09
CA ARG A 13 -9.64 2.58 0.33
C ARG A 13 -8.27 2.04 0.75
N ALA A 14 -7.65 1.22 -0.09
CA ALA A 14 -6.31 0.70 0.16
C ALA A 14 -5.24 1.83 0.16
N ILE A 15 -5.34 2.79 -0.77
CA ILE A 15 -4.46 3.96 -0.83
C ILE A 15 -4.67 4.84 0.41
N ASN A 16 -5.90 5.06 0.86
CA ASN A 16 -6.17 5.81 2.09
C ASN A 16 -5.58 5.11 3.34
N ALA A 17 -5.69 3.78 3.42
CA ALA A 17 -5.06 3.00 4.50
C ALA A 17 -3.53 3.11 4.45
N PHE A 18 -2.94 3.10 3.26
CA PHE A 18 -1.51 3.33 3.09
C PHE A 18 -1.08 4.73 3.53
N SER A 19 -1.83 5.78 3.17
CA SER A 19 -1.57 7.15 3.64
C SER A 19 -1.61 7.27 5.16
N ARG A 20 -2.55 6.59 5.83
CA ARG A 20 -2.61 6.54 7.31
C ARG A 20 -1.40 5.82 7.90
N PHE A 21 -0.99 4.71 7.29
CA PHE A 21 0.24 4.00 7.68
C PHE A 21 1.47 4.90 7.58
N ILE A 22 1.62 5.65 6.49
CA ILE A 22 2.74 6.59 6.29
C ILE A 22 2.77 7.66 7.38
N VAL A 23 1.62 8.24 7.71
CA VAL A 23 1.49 9.20 8.82
C VAL A 23 1.82 8.55 10.16
N ALA A 24 1.38 7.31 10.40
CA ALA A 24 1.63 6.58 11.65
C ALA A 24 3.12 6.22 11.84
N GLU A 25 3.86 5.97 10.76
CA GLU A 25 5.33 5.80 10.79
C GLU A 25 6.08 7.14 10.95
N GLY A 26 5.38 8.27 10.98
CA GLY A 26 5.97 9.61 11.09
C GLY A 26 6.74 10.03 9.83
N VAL A 27 6.46 9.41 8.69
CA VAL A 27 7.09 9.71 7.41
C VAL A 27 6.09 10.37 6.46
N ASN A 28 6.58 10.89 5.33
CA ASN A 28 5.74 11.50 4.31
C ASN A 28 5.94 10.82 2.95
N MET A 29 5.01 11.07 2.02
CA MET A 29 5.07 10.44 0.70
C MET A 29 6.31 10.85 -0.10
N GLN A 30 6.82 12.07 0.06
CA GLN A 30 8.01 12.52 -0.65
C GLN A 30 9.26 11.72 -0.24
N PHE A 31 9.39 11.40 1.04
CA PHE A 31 10.45 10.54 1.56
C PHE A 31 10.34 9.12 1.00
N ILE A 32 9.13 8.56 0.96
CA ILE A 32 8.89 7.25 0.35
C ILE A 32 9.23 7.27 -1.14
N THR A 33 8.81 8.30 -1.87
CA THR A 33 9.15 8.49 -3.28
C THR A 33 10.65 8.51 -3.49
N ALA A 34 11.39 9.34 -2.75
CA ALA A 34 12.84 9.44 -2.87
C ALA A 34 13.53 8.10 -2.55
N THR A 35 13.04 7.40 -1.53
CA THR A 35 13.56 6.08 -1.15
C THR A 35 13.34 5.03 -2.24
N LEU A 36 12.14 4.99 -2.84
CA LEU A 36 11.81 4.02 -3.89
C LEU A 36 12.52 4.35 -5.21
N LEU A 37 12.64 5.62 -5.58
CA LEU A 37 13.38 6.03 -6.78
C LEU A 37 14.87 5.67 -6.74
N GLY A 38 15.46 5.68 -5.54
CA GLY A 38 16.85 5.23 -5.31
C GLY A 38 16.99 3.72 -5.13
N ASP A 39 15.89 2.97 -5.04
CA ASP A 39 15.90 1.53 -4.81
C ASP A 39 16.00 0.74 -6.12
N MET A 40 17.23 0.54 -6.57
CA MET A 40 17.54 -0.23 -7.77
C MET A 40 17.31 -1.74 -7.61
N THR A 41 17.15 -2.22 -6.37
CA THR A 41 17.06 -3.65 -6.03
C THR A 41 15.65 -4.12 -5.70
N GLY A 42 14.71 -3.19 -5.51
CA GLY A 42 13.37 -3.47 -5.00
C GLY A 42 13.31 -3.83 -3.51
N ALA A 43 14.45 -3.94 -2.82
CA ALA A 43 14.51 -4.34 -1.42
C ALA A 43 13.84 -3.33 -0.48
N LYS A 44 13.89 -2.03 -0.79
CA LYS A 44 13.19 -0.99 -0.01
C LYS A 44 11.69 -1.10 -0.23
N LEU A 45 11.23 -1.39 -1.45
CA LEU A 45 9.81 -1.65 -1.71
C LEU A 45 9.31 -2.85 -0.91
N VAL A 46 10.04 -3.97 -0.92
CA VAL A 46 9.68 -5.17 -0.15
C VAL A 46 9.57 -4.84 1.34
N LYS A 47 10.58 -4.17 1.91
CA LYS A 47 10.58 -3.79 3.34
C LYS A 47 9.43 -2.86 3.70
N LEU A 48 9.09 -1.91 2.82
CA LEU A 48 7.96 -1.01 2.99
C LEU A 48 6.63 -1.77 2.98
N MET A 49 6.46 -2.68 2.03
CA MET A 49 5.26 -3.52 1.92
C MET A 49 5.10 -4.46 3.13
N ASP A 50 6.19 -4.99 3.67
CA ASP A 50 6.17 -5.88 4.83
C ASP A 50 5.69 -5.15 6.09
N ARG A 51 6.18 -3.92 6.31
CA ARG A 51 5.67 -3.04 7.39
C ARG A 51 4.21 -2.66 7.20
N PHE A 52 3.81 -2.38 5.97
CA PHE A 52 2.42 -2.09 5.66
C PHE A 52 1.51 -3.29 5.96
N ALA A 53 1.95 -4.52 5.65
CA ALA A 53 1.22 -5.73 6.01
C ALA A 53 1.03 -5.86 7.53
N ILE A 54 2.09 -5.60 8.33
CA ILE A 54 1.99 -5.58 9.80
C ILE A 54 0.97 -4.53 10.26
N HIS A 55 0.98 -3.33 9.67
CA HIS A 55 0.00 -2.29 9.98
C HIS A 55 -1.43 -2.78 9.70
N LEU A 56 -1.70 -3.33 8.51
CA LEU A 56 -3.02 -3.85 8.15
C LEU A 56 -3.55 -4.92 9.13
N THR A 57 -2.67 -5.75 9.69
CA THR A 57 -3.06 -6.76 10.68
C THR A 57 -3.35 -6.18 12.07
N ARG A 58 -2.85 -4.98 12.38
CA ARG A 58 -2.93 -4.37 13.72
C ARG A 58 -3.99 -3.28 13.85
N THR A 59 -4.12 -2.40 12.86
CA THR A 59 -4.81 -1.11 13.04
C THR A 59 -6.08 -0.93 12.23
N GLU A 60 -6.20 -1.56 11.08
CA GLU A 60 -7.31 -1.29 10.18
C GLU A 60 -8.36 -2.38 10.32
N GLY A 61 -9.53 -2.02 10.84
CA GLY A 61 -10.77 -2.77 10.75
C GLY A 61 -11.85 -2.12 11.61
N ARG A 62 -13.11 -2.40 11.28
CA ARG A 62 -14.24 -1.60 11.77
C ARG A 62 -14.44 -1.84 13.28
N GLY A 63 -14.28 -0.78 14.08
CA GLY A 63 -14.49 -0.83 15.53
C GLY A 63 -13.35 -1.47 16.34
N GLY A 64 -12.10 -1.35 15.88
CA GLY A 64 -10.94 -1.92 16.58
C GLY A 64 -10.75 -3.42 16.37
N LYS A 65 -11.54 -4.03 15.48
CA LYS A 65 -11.36 -5.42 15.04
C LYS A 65 -10.34 -5.47 13.92
N ALA A 66 -9.55 -6.53 13.84
CA ALA A 66 -8.64 -6.75 12.73
C ALA A 66 -9.39 -6.85 11.39
N LEU A 67 -8.81 -6.33 10.31
CA LEU A 67 -9.29 -6.54 8.94
C LEU A 67 -9.41 -8.04 8.67
N ALA A 68 -10.47 -8.42 7.95
CA ALA A 68 -10.58 -9.77 7.43
C ALA A 68 -9.37 -10.10 6.55
N ARG A 69 -8.85 -11.33 6.64
CA ARG A 69 -7.67 -11.77 5.88
C ARG A 69 -7.75 -11.47 4.38
N ASN A 70 -8.92 -11.69 3.79
CA ASN A 70 -9.18 -11.42 2.38
C ASN A 70 -9.04 -9.92 2.04
N SER A 71 -9.43 -9.04 2.97
CA SER A 71 -9.29 -7.60 2.83
C SER A 71 -7.85 -7.14 3.01
N VAL A 72 -7.08 -7.73 3.93
CA VAL A 72 -5.63 -7.49 4.07
C VAL A 72 -4.91 -7.82 2.76
N MET A 73 -5.16 -9.00 2.19
CA MET A 73 -4.56 -9.41 0.91
C MET A 73 -4.94 -8.46 -0.23
N SER A 74 -6.21 -8.04 -0.29
CA SER A 74 -6.69 -7.09 -1.29
C SER A 74 -5.97 -5.73 -1.17
N TYR A 75 -5.86 -5.19 0.05
CA TYR A 75 -5.22 -3.89 0.29
C TYR A 75 -3.73 -3.95 -0.03
N TYR A 76 -3.05 -5.01 0.41
CA TYR A 76 -1.65 -5.26 0.08
C TYR A 76 -1.43 -5.29 -1.44
N ARG A 77 -2.25 -6.06 -2.18
CA ARG A 77 -2.14 -6.16 -3.64
C ARG A 77 -2.39 -4.82 -4.33
N HIS A 78 -3.43 -4.10 -3.93
CA HIS A 78 -3.76 -2.82 -4.53
C HIS A 78 -2.67 -1.77 -4.31
N VAL A 79 -2.10 -1.68 -3.11
CA VAL A 79 -1.01 -0.75 -2.81
C VAL A 79 0.27 -1.15 -3.53
N LYS A 80 0.61 -2.45 -3.56
CA LYS A 80 1.77 -2.94 -4.32
C LYS A 80 1.68 -2.55 -5.79
N ASN A 81 0.55 -2.85 -6.43
CA ASN A 81 0.34 -2.51 -7.85
C ASN A 81 0.40 -1.01 -8.08
N TRP A 82 -0.27 -0.23 -7.22
CA TRP A 82 -0.24 1.22 -7.30
C TRP A 82 1.19 1.81 -7.18
N LEU A 83 2.01 1.29 -6.26
CA LEU A 83 3.40 1.69 -6.13
C LEU A 83 4.24 1.29 -7.36
N LEU A 84 4.03 0.11 -7.92
CA LEU A 84 4.74 -0.33 -9.12
C LEU A 84 4.34 0.45 -10.38
N ASP A 85 3.06 0.80 -10.51
CA ASP A 85 2.55 1.67 -11.59
C ASP A 85 3.10 3.09 -11.45
N THR A 86 3.25 3.59 -10.22
CA THR A 86 3.82 4.91 -9.93
C THR A 86 5.34 4.95 -10.10
N TYR A 87 6.03 3.87 -9.76
CA TYR A 87 7.50 3.75 -9.82
C TYR A 87 7.92 2.57 -10.71
N PRO A 88 7.78 2.71 -12.04
CA PRO A 88 8.00 1.60 -12.98
C PRO A 88 9.46 1.10 -12.99
N LYS A 89 10.43 1.91 -12.53
CA LYS A 89 11.83 1.50 -12.38
C LYS A 89 12.01 0.33 -11.41
N ASN A 90 11.16 0.25 -10.39
CA ASN A 90 11.20 -0.80 -9.38
C ASN A 90 10.52 -2.09 -9.88
N ARG A 91 9.72 -2.00 -10.95
CA ARG A 91 9.06 -3.16 -11.55
C ARG A 91 10.06 -4.12 -12.19
N ALA A 92 11.05 -3.60 -12.90
CA ALA A 92 12.05 -4.41 -13.61
C ALA A 92 13.00 -5.19 -12.68
N SER A 93 13.06 -4.85 -11.39
CA SER A 93 13.94 -5.49 -10.41
C SER A 93 13.23 -6.51 -9.50
N ILE A 94 11.90 -6.56 -9.53
CA ILE A 94 11.08 -7.37 -8.60
C ILE A 94 10.38 -8.53 -9.31
N GLU A 95 10.28 -8.46 -10.65
CA GLU A 95 9.84 -9.56 -11.53
C GLU A 95 11.02 -10.49 -11.84
#